data_AF-A0A536QCA0-F1
#
_entry.id   AF-A0A536QCA0-F1
#
_cell.length_a   1.000
_cell.length_b   1.000
_cell.length_c   1.000
_cell.angle_alpha   90.00
_cell.angle_beta   90.00
_cell.angle_gamma   90.00
#
_symmetry.space_group_name_H-M   'P 1'
#
loop_
_entity.id
_entity.type
_entity.pdbx_description
1 polymer ?
#
loop_
_entity_poly.entity_id
_entity_poly.type
_entity_poly.pdbx_seq_one_letter_code
_entity_poly.pdbx_strand_id
1 'polypeptide(L)' 'MTEKKKKKGSALTRIARAIDAAGRDADVARRSANDPEFRRGVREDRRRTLSSFQTVKQALADRERIQKSRKTKS' A
#
# COMPACT_ATOMS: atom_id res chain seq x y z
N MET A 1 -15.22 -0.49 31.78
CA MET A 1 -15.16 -0.85 30.35
C MET A 1 -13.72 -1.16 30.00
N THR A 2 -13.38 -2.43 29.74
CA THR A 2 -11.99 -2.88 29.52
C THR A 2 -11.57 -2.61 28.07
N GLU A 3 -10.59 -1.74 27.87
CA GLU A 3 -9.93 -1.54 26.57
C GLU A 3 -9.31 -2.87 26.11
N LYS A 4 -9.90 -3.49 25.08
CA LYS A 4 -9.28 -4.63 24.39
C LYS A 4 -8.03 -4.13 23.66
N LYS A 5 -6.85 -4.25 24.29
CA LYS A 5 -5.54 -4.09 23.63
C LYS A 5 -5.50 -4.97 22.38
N LYS A 6 -5.61 -4.37 21.19
CA LYS A 6 -5.38 -5.05 19.91
C LYS A 6 -3.95 -5.62 19.91
N LYS A 7 -3.81 -6.94 20.08
CA LYS A 7 -2.52 -7.64 19.95
C LYS A 7 -1.96 -7.32 18.56
N LYS A 8 -0.92 -6.49 18.49
CA LYS A 8 -0.18 -6.28 17.24
C LYS A 8 0.34 -7.67 16.83
N GLY A 9 -0.13 -8.20 15.70
CA GLY A 9 0.30 -9.52 15.20
C GLY A 9 1.83 -9.67 15.24
N SER A 10 2.30 -10.90 15.42
CA SER A 10 3.73 -11.21 15.55
C SER A 10 4.53 -10.62 14.38
N ALA A 11 5.82 -10.35 14.58
CA ALA A 11 6.68 -9.80 13.54
C ALA A 11 6.61 -10.62 12.25
N LEU A 12 6.55 -11.96 12.39
CA LEU A 12 6.38 -12.90 11.30
C LEU A 12 5.08 -12.68 10.52
N THR A 13 3.95 -12.45 11.19
CA THR A 13 2.68 -12.16 10.50
C THR A 13 2.75 -10.85 9.70
N ARG A 14 3.50 -9.84 10.17
CA ARG A 14 3.65 -8.58 9.41
C ARG A 14 4.52 -8.77 8.18
N ILE A 15 5.60 -9.53 8.31
CA ILE A 15 6.49 -9.89 7.20
C ILE A 15 5.71 -10.68 6.15
N ALA A 16 4.97 -11.71 6.56
CA ALA A 16 4.13 -12.51 5.66
C ALA A 16 3.13 -11.64 4.88
N ARG A 17 2.44 -10.72 5.55
CA ARG A 17 1.50 -9.79 4.89
C ARG A 17 2.18 -8.86 3.88
N ALA A 18 3.41 -8.41 4.17
CA ALA A 18 4.16 -7.57 3.23
C ALA A 18 4.58 -8.37 1.99
N ILE A 19 5.01 -9.62 2.18
CA ILE A 19 5.35 -10.55 1.09
C ILE A 19 4.12 -10.84 0.23
N ASP A 20 2.98 -11.16 0.84
CA ASP A 20 1.72 -11.40 0.10
C ASP A 20 1.28 -10.18 -0.71
N ALA A 21 1.41 -8.97 -0.14
CA ALA A 21 1.08 -7.74 -0.84
C ALA A 21 2.01 -7.50 -2.04
N ALA A 22 3.31 -7.73 -1.87
CA ALA A 22 4.28 -7.64 -2.96
C ALA A 22 4.03 -8.68 -4.05
N GLY A 23 3.66 -9.92 -3.68
CA GLY A 23 3.31 -10.97 -4.62
C GLY A 23 2.10 -10.61 -5.49
N ARG A 24 1.03 -10.07 -4.87
CA ARG A 24 -0.14 -9.58 -5.61
C ARG A 24 0.19 -8.43 -6.54
N ASP A 25 1.02 -7.51 -6.10
CA ASP A 25 1.45 -6.38 -6.94
C ASP A 25 2.30 -6.85 -8.13
N ALA A 26 3.12 -7.88 -7.96
CA ALA A 26 3.85 -8.49 -9.07
C ALA A 26 2.90 -9.12 -10.10
N ASP A 27 1.83 -9.80 -9.65
CA ASP A 27 0.82 -10.36 -10.56
C ASP A 27 0.03 -9.28 -11.29
N VAL A 28 -0.36 -8.21 -10.59
CA VAL A 28 -1.00 -7.04 -11.20
C VAL A 28 -0.05 -6.40 -12.21
N ALA A 29 1.23 -6.21 -11.87
CA ALA A 29 2.22 -5.65 -12.79
C ALA A 29 2.36 -6.50 -14.05
N ARG A 30 2.44 -7.83 -13.93
CA ARG A 30 2.51 -8.75 -15.08
C ARG A 30 1.28 -8.64 -15.98
N ARG A 31 0.08 -8.63 -15.39
CA ARG A 31 -1.18 -8.50 -16.15
C ARG A 31 -1.28 -7.14 -16.85
N SER A 32 -0.84 -6.08 -16.18
CA SER A 32 -0.93 -4.70 -16.67
C SER A 32 0.20 -4.32 -17.63
N ALA A 33 1.32 -5.05 -17.63
CA ALA A 33 2.51 -4.71 -18.42
C ALA A 33 2.20 -4.64 -19.93
N ASN A 34 1.27 -5.46 -20.41
CA ASN A 34 0.87 -5.51 -21.81
C ASN A 34 -0.43 -4.76 -22.10
N ASP A 35 -1.04 -4.13 -21.10
CA ASP A 35 -2.27 -3.37 -21.27
C ASP A 35 -1.98 -1.95 -21.81
N PRO A 36 -2.47 -1.60 -23.02
CA PRO A 36 -2.31 -0.27 -23.59
C PRO A 36 -2.97 0.84 -22.76
N GLU A 37 -4.10 0.55 -22.09
CA GLU A 37 -4.80 1.52 -21.25
C GLU A 37 -3.97 1.84 -20.01
N PHE A 38 -3.41 0.81 -19.36
CA PHE A 38 -2.50 1.00 -18.24
C PHE A 38 -1.29 1.84 -18.64
N ARG A 39 -0.67 1.59 -19.81
CA ARG A 39 0.47 2.37 -20.29
C ARG A 39 0.11 3.85 -20.55
N ARG A 40 -1.07 4.11 -21.11
CA ARG A 40 -1.59 5.48 -21.30
C ARG A 40 -1.85 6.16 -19.96
N GLY A 41 -2.54 5.47 -19.05
CA GLY A 41 -2.81 5.96 -17.70
C GLY A 41 -1.54 6.32 -16.93
N VAL A 42 -0.46 5.52 -17.04
CA VAL A 42 0.82 5.84 -16.39
C VAL A 42 1.45 7.13 -16.94
N ARG A 43 1.24 7.46 -18.23
CA ARG A 43 1.73 8.70 -18.83
C ARG A 43 0.89 9.92 -18.46
N GLU A 44 -0.43 9.77 -18.47
CA GLU A 44 -1.37 10.87 -18.21
C GLU A 44 -1.46 11.20 -16.71
N ASP A 45 -1.69 10.19 -15.88
CA ASP A 45 -1.78 10.32 -14.43
C ASP A 45 -1.12 9.11 -13.76
N ARG A 46 0.21 9.22 -13.64
CA ARG A 46 1.05 8.21 -12.99
C ARG A 46 0.57 7.91 -11.57
N ARG A 47 0.20 8.93 -10.79
CA ARG A 47 -0.12 8.75 -9.37
C ARG A 47 -1.43 7.98 -9.20
N ARG A 48 -2.46 8.33 -9.97
CA ARG A 48 -3.74 7.62 -9.95
C ARG A 48 -3.61 6.21 -10.50
N THR A 49 -2.87 6.03 -11.59
CA THR A 49 -2.72 4.71 -12.21
C THR A 49 -1.93 3.74 -11.33
N LEU A 50 -0.85 4.21 -10.69
CA LEU A 50 -0.08 3.41 -9.73
C LEU A 50 -0.79 3.20 -8.40
N SER A 51 -1.85 3.97 -8.09
CA SER A 51 -2.64 3.75 -6.88
C SER A 51 -3.45 2.45 -6.91
N SER A 52 -3.52 1.75 -8.04
CA SER A 52 -4.11 0.41 -8.15
C SER A 52 -3.31 -0.65 -7.35
N PHE A 53 -1.99 -0.48 -7.24
CA PHE A 53 -1.08 -1.37 -6.51
C PHE A 53 -1.27 -1.25 -4.99
N GLN A 54 -1.35 -2.39 -4.32
CA GLN A 54 -1.66 -2.49 -2.89
C GLN A 54 -0.54 -1.88 -2.04
N THR A 55 0.72 -2.08 -2.43
CA THR A 55 1.88 -1.49 -1.72
C THR A 55 1.91 0.02 -1.85
N VAL A 56 1.51 0.58 -3.00
CA VAL A 56 1.42 2.03 -3.20
C VAL A 56 0.34 2.63 -2.30
N LYS A 57 -0.83 1.98 -2.19
CA LYS A 57 -1.88 2.40 -1.24
C LYS A 57 -1.38 2.39 0.20
N GLN A 58 -0.66 1.34 0.60
CA GLN A 58 -0.09 1.22 1.95
C GLN A 58 0.93 2.34 2.23
N ALA A 59 1.84 2.62 1.27
CA ALA A 59 2.82 3.68 1.41
C ALA A 59 2.18 5.07 1.57
N LEU A 60 1.10 5.35 0.83
CA LEU A 60 0.34 6.59 0.98
C LEU A 60 -0.33 6.69 2.36
N ALA A 61 -0.96 5.60 2.83
CA ALA A 61 -1.58 5.55 4.14
C ALA A 61 -0.56 5.71 5.28
N ASP A 62 0.62 5.11 5.16
CA ASP A 62 1.70 5.26 6.12
C ASP A 62 2.23 6.70 6.13
N ARG A 63 2.38 7.34 4.97
CA ARG A 63 2.74 8.76 4.88
C ARG A 63 1.72 9.64 5.60
N GLU A 64 0.42 9.41 5.39
CA GLU A 64 -0.63 10.15 6.10
C GLU A 64 -0.58 9.92 7.62
N ARG A 65 -0.34 8.68 8.04
CA ARG A 65 -0.21 8.33 9.46
C ARG A 65 0.98 9.03 10.10
N ILE A 66 2.11 9.08 9.41
CA ILE A 66 3.32 9.79 9.85
C ILE A 66 3.07 11.30 9.91
N GLN A 67 2.37 11.87 8.93
CA GLN A 67 2.02 13.29 8.94
C GLN A 67 1.08 13.64 10.11
N LYS A 68 0.07 12.81 10.37
CA LYS A 68 -0.85 12.98 11.51
C LYS A 68 -0.09 12.87 12.84
N SER A 69 0.76 11.86 12.99
CA SER A 69 1.55 11.69 14.23
C SER A 69 2.58 12.81 14.45
N ARG A 70 3.12 13.40 13.38
CA ARG A 70 3.95 14.61 13.45
C ARG A 70 3.16 15.83 13.88
N LYS A 71 1.96 16.05 13.34
CA LYS A 71 1.09 17.18 13.74
C LYS A 71 0.62 17.09 15.19
N THR A 72 0.37 15.89 15.71
CA THR A 72 -0.04 15.70 17.11
C THR A 72 1.10 15.88 18.12
N LYS A 73 2.36 15.80 17.66
CA LYS A 73 3.55 16.01 18.50
C LYS A 73 4.11 17.43 18.45
N SER A 74 3.54 18.29 17.62
CA SER A 74 3.94 19.70 17.47
C SER A 74 3.02 20.62 18.25
#